data_AF-A0A0J0YPU3-F1
#
_entry.id   AF-A0A0J0YPU3-F1
#
_cell.length_a   1.000
_cell.length_b   1.000
_cell.length_c   1.000
_cell.angle_alpha   90.00
_cell.angle_beta   90.00
_cell.angle_gamma   90.00
#
_symmetry.space_group_name_H-M   'P 1'
#
loop_
_entity.id
_entity.type
_entity.pdbx_description
1 polymer ?
#
loop_
_entity_poly.entity_id
_entity_poly.type
_entity_poly.pdbx_seq_one_letter_code
_entity_poly.pdbx_strand_id
1 'polypeptide(L)'
;MRCQACQQREATVFVNLQWNGEQQQLHLCHECYEKQKQQLSIPMMNFGFSPFSFDDFFTSHFAATNAGMSAPKTMGKRPQSHGGGFLDQFGRNLTQMAKAGLIDPVIGRDKEIERVIEIL
;
A
#
# COMPACT_ATOMS: atom_id res chain seq x y z
N MET A 1 2.61 -15.57 24.58
CA MET A 1 4.03 -15.30 24.91
C MET A 1 4.32 -13.83 24.65
N ARG A 2 5.06 -13.15 25.52
CA ARG A 2 5.40 -11.73 25.31
C ARG A 2 6.44 -11.57 24.20
N CYS A 3 6.41 -10.42 23.53
CA CYS A 3 7.37 -10.02 22.50
C CYS A 3 8.80 -10.09 23.03
N GLN A 4 9.69 -10.76 22.30
CA GLN A 4 11.09 -10.92 22.70
C GLN A 4 11.88 -9.60 22.65
N ALA A 5 11.48 -8.65 21.79
CA ALA A 5 12.18 -7.37 21.65
C ALA A 5 11.78 -6.31 22.68
N CYS A 6 10.51 -6.25 23.10
CA CYS A 6 10.03 -5.19 24.00
C CYS A 6 9.42 -5.67 25.32
N GLN A 7 9.09 -6.96 25.47
CA GLN A 7 8.49 -7.56 26.67
C GLN A 7 7.19 -6.89 27.22
N GLN A 8 6.62 -5.92 26.50
CA GLN A 8 5.41 -5.19 26.92
C GLN A 8 4.14 -5.73 26.27
N ARG A 9 4.23 -6.22 25.02
CA ARG A 9 3.11 -6.69 24.21
C ARG A 9 3.16 -8.19 23.95
N GLU A 10 2.04 -8.77 23.54
CA GLU A 10 2.00 -10.15 23.05
C GLU A 10 2.69 -10.29 21.69
N ALA A 11 3.35 -11.42 21.47
CA ALA A 11 3.97 -11.75 20.20
C ALA A 11 2.90 -12.25 19.22
N THR A 12 2.69 -11.50 18.13
CA THR A 12 1.69 -11.80 17.09
C THR A 12 2.35 -12.20 15.77
N VAL A 13 3.63 -11.86 15.59
CA VAL A 13 4.38 -12.07 14.36
C VAL A 13 5.50 -13.08 14.62
N PHE A 14 5.55 -14.11 13.78
CA PHE A 14 6.57 -15.17 13.83
C PHE A 14 7.53 -14.97 12.67
N VAL A 15 8.79 -14.66 12.96
CA VAL A 15 9.81 -14.42 11.95
C VAL A 15 10.82 -15.54 11.98
N ASN A 16 11.00 -16.24 10.86
CA ASN A 16 12.04 -17.24 10.71
C ASN A 16 13.23 -16.60 9.97
N LEU A 17 14.35 -16.46 10.66
CA LEU A 17 15.61 -16.02 10.06
C LEU A 17 16.49 -17.25 9.84
N GLN A 18 17.07 -17.37 8.65
CA GLN A 18 17.99 -18.46 8.31
C GLN A 18 19.39 -17.88 8.14
N TRP A 19 20.25 -18.04 9.15
CA TRP A 19 21.64 -17.58 9.12
C TRP A 19 22.56 -18.81 9.19
N ASN A 20 23.42 -18.99 8.19
CA ASN A 20 24.36 -20.13 8.09
C ASN A 20 23.71 -21.52 8.20
N GLY A 21 22.45 -21.66 7.80
CA GLY A 21 21.73 -22.95 7.83
C GLY A 21 21.03 -23.26 9.15
N GLU A 22 21.28 -22.50 10.22
CA GLU A 22 20.46 -22.56 11.43
C GLU A 22 19.24 -21.64 11.29
N GLN A 23 18.05 -22.19 11.51
CA GLN A 23 16.80 -21.44 11.53
C GLN A 23 16.54 -20.92 12.94
N GLN A 24 16.52 -19.60 13.11
CA GLN A 24 16.15 -18.93 14.35
C GLN A 24 14.76 -18.33 14.22
N GLN A 25 13.83 -18.82 15.06
CA GLN A 25 12.45 -18.35 15.12
C GLN A 25 12.31 -17.24 16.18
N LEU A 26 12.01 -16.02 15.72
CA LEU A 26 11.79 -14.84 16.55
C LEU A 26 10.30 -14.55 16.72
N HIS A 27 9.90 -14.32 17.97
CA HIS A 27 8.53 -14.00 18.36
C HIS A 27 8.41 -12.50 18.69
N LEU A 28 7.82 -11.73 17.77
CA LEU A 28 7.77 -10.27 17.85
C LEU A 28 6.32 -9.76 17.85
N CYS A 29 6.10 -8.59 18.44
CA CYS A 29 4.86 -7.83 18.24
C CYS A 29 4.92 -7.04 16.92
N HIS A 30 3.76 -6.62 16.41
CA HIS A 30 3.64 -5.91 15.13
C HIS A 30 4.55 -4.67 15.04
N GLU A 31 4.57 -3.83 16.07
CA GLU A 31 5.41 -2.63 16.09
C GLU A 31 6.92 -2.92 16.13
N CYS A 32 7.35 -3.96 16.85
CA CYS A 32 8.77 -4.34 16.89
C CYS A 32 9.21 -4.95 15.55
N TYR A 33 8.31 -5.71 14.91
CA TYR A 33 8.56 -6.28 13.59
C TYR A 33 8.81 -5.20 12.53
N GLU A 34 7.96 -4.16 12.45
CA GLU A 34 8.14 -3.07 11.47
C GLU A 34 9.43 -2.28 11.70
N LYS A 35 9.79 -1.99 12.96
CA LYS A 35 11.06 -1.35 13.31
C LYS A 35 12.26 -2.17 12.87
N GLN A 36 12.23 -3.49 13.11
CA GLN A 36 13.32 -4.38 12.76
C GLN A 36 13.39 -4.64 11.25
N LYS A 37 12.26 -4.66 10.54
CA LYS A 37 12.17 -4.77 9.08
C LYS A 37 12.81 -3.58 8.36
N GLN A 38 12.61 -2.36 8.84
CA GLN A 38 13.28 -1.17 8.29
C GLN A 38 14.80 -1.24 8.48
N GLN A 39 15.26 -1.85 9.56
CA GLN A 39 16.69 -2.03 9.83
C GLN A 39 17.29 -3.23 9.08
N LEU A 40 16.46 -4.21 8.68
CA LEU A 40 16.79 -5.27 7.72
C LEU A 40 16.58 -4.84 6.25
N SER A 41 16.34 -3.56 5.98
CA SER A 41 16.45 -2.99 4.62
C SER A 41 17.89 -3.11 4.14
N ILE A 42 18.21 -4.24 3.53
CA ILE A 42 19.47 -4.49 2.83
C ILE A 42 19.70 -3.35 1.83
N PRO A 43 20.78 -2.56 1.95
CA PRO A 43 21.10 -1.55 0.96
C PRO A 43 21.81 -2.25 -0.21
N MET A 44 21.11 -2.42 -1.33
CA MET A 44 21.73 -2.74 -2.63
C MET A 44 21.11 -1.92 -3.75
N MET A 45 22.00 -1.38 -4.58
CA MET A 45 21.84 -0.21 -5.44
C MET A 45 21.25 -0.51 -6.82
N ASN A 46 20.60 0.52 -7.40
CA ASN A 46 20.69 0.93 -8.80
C ASN A 46 20.10 0.01 -9.91
N PHE A 47 18.84 0.27 -10.30
CA PHE A 47 18.44 0.31 -11.71
C PHE A 47 17.17 1.18 -11.91
N GLY A 48 17.38 2.42 -12.36
CA GLY A 48 16.49 3.08 -13.34
C GLY A 48 15.25 3.86 -12.85
N PHE A 49 15.41 5.19 -12.86
CA PHE A 49 14.44 6.24 -13.21
C PHE A 49 13.41 6.80 -12.20
N SER A 50 13.56 8.11 -12.03
CA SER A 50 12.79 9.11 -11.28
C SER A 50 11.34 9.32 -11.77
N PRO A 51 10.50 10.07 -11.00
CA PRO A 51 9.06 9.86 -10.89
C PRO A 51 8.17 10.81 -11.73
N PHE A 52 8.53 11.10 -12.98
CA PHE A 52 7.63 11.79 -13.92
C PHE A 52 7.88 11.30 -15.34
N SER A 53 7.09 10.33 -15.82
CA SER A 53 7.07 9.94 -17.23
C SER A 53 5.69 10.22 -17.84
N PHE A 54 5.63 11.30 -18.62
CA PHE A 54 4.52 11.68 -19.50
C PHE A 54 4.42 10.75 -20.74
N ASP A 55 5.41 9.86 -20.93
CA ASP A 55 5.55 8.91 -22.06
C ASP A 55 4.40 7.88 -22.17
N ASP A 56 3.77 7.47 -21.05
CA ASP A 56 2.66 6.51 -21.08
C ASP A 56 1.36 7.12 -21.65
N PHE A 57 1.22 8.46 -21.62
CA PHE A 57 0.07 9.17 -22.19
C PHE A 57 0.25 9.42 -23.70
N PHE A 58 1.43 9.83 -24.14
CA PHE A 58 1.68 10.08 -25.56
C PHE A 58 1.69 8.79 -26.39
N THR A 59 2.29 7.72 -25.85
CA THR A 59 2.34 6.41 -26.54
C THR A 59 0.94 5.80 -26.68
N SER A 60 0.06 5.96 -25.69
CA SER A 60 -1.29 5.39 -25.74
C SER A 60 -2.25 6.17 -26.65
N HIS A 61 -2.01 7.46 -26.88
CA HIS A 61 -2.85 8.27 -27.76
C HIS A 61 -2.38 8.27 -29.23
N PHE A 62 -1.07 8.16 -29.48
CA PHE A 62 -0.51 8.08 -30.83
C PHE A 62 -0.61 6.66 -31.44
N ALA A 63 -0.81 5.64 -30.60
CA ALA A 63 -1.06 4.26 -31.04
C ALA A 63 -2.53 3.96 -31.38
N ALA A 64 -3.47 4.88 -31.10
CA ALA A 64 -4.90 4.66 -31.33
C ALA A 64 -5.39 5.04 -32.74
N THR A 65 -4.52 5.52 -33.64
CA THR A 65 -4.89 5.89 -35.01
C THR A 65 -4.19 5.07 -36.11
N ASN A 66 -3.42 4.04 -35.76
CA ASN A 66 -2.81 3.16 -36.77
C ASN A 66 -2.97 1.67 -36.45
N ALA A 67 -3.61 0.99 -37.38
CA ALA A 67 -3.99 -0.42 -37.32
C ALA A 67 -2.79 -1.38 -37.24
N GLY A 68 -2.95 -2.49 -36.51
CA GLY A 68 -2.24 -3.74 -36.81
C GLY A 68 -1.56 -4.43 -35.61
N MET A 69 -1.99 -5.68 -35.39
CA MET A 69 -1.24 -6.80 -34.79
C MET A 69 -0.97 -6.84 -33.26
N SER A 70 -1.89 -7.52 -32.57
CA SER A 70 -1.66 -8.67 -31.67
C SER A 70 -0.44 -8.70 -30.72
N ALA A 71 -0.71 -8.53 -29.42
CA ALA A 71 -0.11 -9.32 -28.33
C ALA A 71 -1.04 -9.30 -27.09
N PRO A 72 -1.37 -10.47 -26.48
CA PRO A 72 -2.24 -10.51 -25.30
C PRO A 72 -1.40 -10.14 -24.07
N LYS A 73 -1.53 -8.90 -23.58
CA LYS A 73 -1.07 -8.57 -22.23
C LYS A 73 -2.06 -9.15 -21.25
N THR A 74 -1.71 -10.28 -20.66
CA THR A 74 -2.32 -10.78 -19.42
C THR A 74 -2.21 -9.66 -18.39
N MET A 75 -3.34 -9.01 -18.15
CA MET A 75 -3.52 -7.91 -17.21
C MET A 75 -3.37 -8.48 -15.80
N GLY A 76 -2.12 -8.61 -15.35
CA GLY A 76 -1.82 -8.87 -13.96
C GLY A 76 -2.44 -7.76 -13.14
N LYS A 77 -3.50 -8.08 -12.39
CA LYS A 77 -3.97 -7.28 -11.27
C LYS A 77 -2.75 -7.04 -10.39
N ARG A 78 -2.13 -5.85 -10.52
CA ARG A 78 -1.18 -5.36 -9.53
C ARG A 78 -1.95 -5.39 -8.21
N PRO A 79 -1.55 -6.20 -7.22
CA PRO A 79 -2.11 -6.05 -5.89
C PRO A 79 -1.69 -4.65 -5.45
N GLN A 80 -2.65 -3.72 -5.40
CA GLN A 80 -2.45 -2.46 -4.69
C GLN A 80 -2.30 -2.82 -3.21
N SER A 81 -1.08 -3.20 -2.83
CA SER A 81 -0.65 -3.17 -1.43
C SER A 81 -0.42 -1.69 -1.09
N HIS A 82 -1.51 -0.95 -0.95
CA HIS A 82 -1.54 0.38 -0.33
C HIS A 82 -2.04 0.19 1.09
N GLY A 83 -1.23 -0.47 1.92
CA GLY A 83 -1.50 -0.60 3.35
C GLY A 83 -0.22 -0.37 4.11
N GLY A 84 -0.17 0.68 4.92
CA GLY A 84 0.94 0.96 5.84
C GLY A 84 1.63 2.31 5.61
N GLY A 85 1.06 3.21 4.81
CA GLY A 85 1.58 4.57 4.69
C GLY A 85 1.40 5.39 5.98
N PHE A 86 2.10 6.51 6.10
CA PHE A 86 1.94 7.44 7.23
C PHE A 86 0.46 7.85 7.45
N LEU A 87 -0.29 8.08 6.36
CA LEU A 87 -1.71 8.42 6.43
C LEU A 87 -2.59 7.28 6.95
N ASP A 88 -2.21 6.01 6.76
CA ASP A 88 -2.97 4.86 7.27
C ASP A 88 -2.78 4.69 8.78
N GLN A 89 -1.68 5.22 9.33
CA GLN A 89 -1.36 5.14 10.76
C GLN A 89 -2.14 6.19 11.58
N PHE A 90 -2.37 7.37 11.00
CA PHE A 90 -2.96 8.52 11.71
C PHE A 90 -4.31 8.99 11.15
N GLY A 91 -4.67 8.56 9.94
CA GLY A 91 -5.90 8.95 9.24
C GLY A 91 -6.84 7.76 9.01
N ARG A 92 -8.08 8.07 8.63
CA ARG A 92 -9.07 7.08 8.17
C ARG A 92 -9.42 7.37 6.73
N ASN A 93 -9.37 6.34 5.89
CA ASN A 93 -9.73 6.47 4.47
C ASN A 93 -11.25 6.37 4.28
N LEU A 94 -11.93 7.52 4.30
CA LEU A 94 -13.39 7.59 4.14
C LEU A 94 -13.85 7.06 2.76
N THR A 95 -13.08 7.27 1.70
CA THR A 95 -13.42 6.80 0.35
C THR A 95 -13.45 5.27 0.28
N GLN A 96 -12.49 4.61 0.93
CA GLN A 96 -12.47 3.15 1.01
C GLN A 96 -13.64 2.62 1.85
N MET A 97 -13.93 3.26 2.99
CA MET A 97 -15.07 2.89 3.83
C MET A 97 -16.41 3.05 3.08
N ALA A 98 -16.57 4.15 2.33
CA ALA A 98 -17.76 4.39 1.51
C ALA A 98 -17.93 3.34 0.41
N LYS A 99 -16.85 2.99 -0.31
CA LYS A 99 -16.87 1.91 -1.32
C LYS A 99 -17.22 0.55 -0.73
N ALA A 100 -16.79 0.29 0.51
CA ALA A 100 -17.12 -0.93 1.24
C ALA A 100 -18.54 -0.92 1.84
N GLY A 101 -19.29 0.19 1.73
CA GLY A 101 -20.64 0.33 2.30
C GLY A 101 -20.65 0.41 3.82
N LEU A 102 -19.52 0.77 4.45
CA LEU A 102 -19.39 0.89 5.91
C LEU A 102 -19.81 2.28 6.43
N ILE A 103 -20.19 3.20 5.54
CA ILE A 103 -20.65 4.54 5.87
C ILE A 103 -22.18 4.57 5.75
N ASP A 104 -22.84 5.02 6.82
CA ASP A 104 -24.30 5.17 6.83
C ASP A 104 -24.76 6.29 5.90
N PRO A 105 -25.93 6.15 5.25
CA PRO A 105 -26.49 7.19 4.40
C PRO A 105 -26.85 8.42 5.24
N VAL A 106 -26.42 9.60 4.77
CA VAL A 106 -26.72 10.88 5.39
C VAL A 106 -27.98 11.48 4.75
N ILE A 107 -28.96 11.85 5.57
CA ILE A 107 -30.26 12.37 5.11
C ILE A 107 -30.41 13.84 5.56
N GLY A 108 -30.91 14.71 4.67
CA GLY A 108 -31.32 16.07 5.01
C GLY A 108 -30.19 17.09 5.14
N ARG A 109 -29.00 16.79 4.58
CA ARG A 109 -27.82 17.67 4.56
C ARG A 109 -27.41 18.11 3.15
N ASP A 110 -28.36 18.14 2.23
CA ASP A 110 -28.10 18.38 0.80
C ASP A 110 -27.48 19.76 0.56
N LYS A 111 -27.96 20.79 1.28
CA LYS A 111 -27.47 22.18 1.14
C LYS A 111 -26.02 22.34 1.59
N GLU A 112 -25.62 21.68 2.67
CA GLU A 112 -24.25 21.72 3.17
C GLU A 112 -23.30 20.95 2.27
N ILE A 113 -23.73 19.79 1.78
CA ILE A 113 -22.94 18.98 0.84
C ILE A 113 -22.72 19.76 -0.46
N GLU A 114 -23.76 20.36 -1.03
CA GLU A 114 -23.68 21.18 -2.23
C GLU A 114 -22.73 22.37 -2.06
N ARG A 115 -22.83 23.08 -0.93
CA ARG A 115 -21.91 24.19 -0.62
C ARG A 115 -20.45 23.74 -0.54
N VAL A 116 -20.17 22.58 0.04
CA VAL A 116 -18.79 22.05 0.13
C VAL A 116 -18.27 21.67 -1.25
N ILE A 117 -19.12 21.12 -2.12
CA ILE A 117 -18.76 20.79 -3.51
C ILE A 117 -18.50 22.06 -4.32
N GLU A 118 -19.22 23.15 -4.08
CA GLU A 118 -19.00 24.42 -4.79
C GLU A 118 -17.68 25.09 -4.36
N ILE A 119 -17.32 24.98 -3.08
CA ILE A 119 -16.12 25.63 -2.53
C ILE A 119 -14.83 24.88 -2.86
N LEU A 120 -14.86 23.54 -2.93
CA LEU A 120 -13.69 22.66 -3.14
C LEU A 120 -13.47 22.33 -4.61
#